data_AF-A0A645JJH0-F1
#
_entry.id   AF-A0A645JJH0-F1
#
_cell.length_a   1.000
_cell.length_b   1.000
_cell.length_c   1.000
_cell.angle_alpha   90.00
_cell.angle_beta   90.00
_cell.angle_gamma   90.00
#
_symmetry.space_group_name_H-M   'P 1'
#
loop_
_entity.id
_entity.type
_entity.pdbx_description
1 polymer ?
#
loop_
_entity_poly.entity_id
_entity_poly.type
_entity_poly.pdbx_seq_one_letter_code
_entity_poly.pdbx_strand_id
1 'polypeptide(L)'
;MIVTFYLMYRYLPNRHLNFNHIIVGTLFTTFGWILGSLAFSSYINHFGSYELIYGSLGGVFALIVWLYISTLIFLLGGELNVISSNLDKKDKL
;
A
#
# COMPACT_ATOMS: atom_id res chain seq x y z
N MET A 1 -6.17 9.05 6.33
CA MET A 1 -6.02 7.75 5.64
C MET A 1 -6.91 7.67 4.41
N ILE A 2 -8.24 7.55 4.54
CA ILE A 2 -9.16 7.46 3.39
C ILE A 2 -9.07 8.66 2.42
N VAL A 3 -9.05 9.90 2.93
CA VAL A 3 -8.96 11.12 2.10
C VAL A 3 -7.63 11.23 1.36
N THR A 4 -6.53 10.79 1.97
CA THR A 4 -5.18 10.83 1.38
C THR A 4 -5.04 9.82 0.24
N PHE A 5 -5.55 8.60 0.42
CA PHE A 5 -5.60 7.59 -0.63
C PHE A 5 -6.56 7.98 -1.76
N TYR A 6 -7.71 8.55 -1.42
CA TYR A 6 -8.64 9.10 -2.40
C TYR A 6 -8.01 10.19 -3.27
N LEU A 7 -7.24 11.11 -2.66
CA LEU A 7 -6.51 12.16 -3.40
C LEU A 7 -5.40 11.58 -4.28
N MET A 8 -4.57 10.65 -3.79
CA MET A 8 -3.57 10.00 -4.64
C MET A 8 -4.23 9.29 -5.82
N TYR A 9 -5.25 8.46 -5.58
CA TYR A 9 -5.95 7.73 -6.65
C TYR A 9 -6.73 8.62 -7.60
N ARG A 10 -7.06 9.85 -7.21
CA ARG A 10 -7.71 10.82 -8.09
C ARG A 10 -6.72 11.61 -8.93
N TYR A 11 -5.50 11.83 -8.44
CA TYR A 11 -4.45 12.56 -9.17
C TYR A 11 -3.50 11.65 -9.97
N LEU A 12 -3.50 10.32 -9.72
CA LEU A 12 -2.65 9.36 -10.45
C LEU A 12 -3.18 8.92 -11.83
N PRO A 13 -4.49 8.78 -12.10
CA PRO A 13 -4.94 8.26 -13.39
C PRO A 13 -5.16 9.40 -14.38
N ASN A 14 -4.28 9.49 -15.37
CA ASN A 14 -4.43 10.25 -16.62
C ASN A 14 -5.56 9.71 -17.55
N ARG A 15 -6.51 8.96 -16.99
CA ARG A 15 -7.67 8.39 -17.70
C ARG A 15 -8.87 8.40 -16.76
N HIS A 16 -10.01 8.88 -17.26
CA HIS A 16 -11.29 8.85 -16.55
C HIS A 16 -11.69 7.41 -16.21
N LEU A 17 -11.34 6.96 -15.01
CA LEU A 17 -11.78 5.68 -14.44
C LEU A 17 -13.10 5.90 -13.71
N ASN A 18 -14.09 5.04 -13.97
CA ASN A 18 -15.39 5.08 -13.30
C ASN A 18 -15.20 4.94 -11.77
N PHE A 19 -15.86 5.82 -11.00
CA PHE A 19 -15.74 5.94 -9.54
C PHE A 19 -15.89 4.62 -8.77
N ASN A 20 -16.64 3.64 -9.29
CA ASN A 20 -16.82 2.33 -8.64
C ASN A 20 -15.56 1.46 -8.62
N HIS A 21 -14.65 1.58 -9.59
CA HIS A 21 -13.45 0.72 -9.66
C HIS A 21 -12.33 1.23 -8.75
N ILE A 22 -12.30 2.55 -8.53
CA ILE A 22 -11.36 3.22 -7.61
C ILE A 22 -11.58 2.74 -6.17
N ILE A 23 -12.82 2.39 -5.80
CA ILE A 23 -13.19 1.92 -4.46
C ILE A 23 -12.52 0.57 -4.13
N VAL A 24 -12.42 -0.35 -5.09
CA VAL A 24 -11.83 -1.69 -4.85
C VAL A 24 -10.33 -1.59 -4.58
N GLY A 25 -9.60 -0.82 -5.39
CA GLY A 25 -8.16 -0.56 -5.17
C GLY A 25 -7.91 0.16 -3.84
N THR A 26 -8.74 1.16 -3.52
CA THR A 26 -8.61 1.93 -2.26
C THR A 26 -8.85 1.06 -1.03
N LEU A 27 -9.87 0.19 -1.06
CA LEU A 27 -10.14 -0.77 0.01
C LEU A 27 -8.98 -1.75 0.21
N PHE A 28 -8.43 -2.27 -0.89
CA PHE A 28 -7.28 -3.19 -0.82
C PHE A 28 -6.04 -2.51 -0.24
N THR A 29 -5.68 -1.32 -0.72
CA THR A 29 -4.54 -0.55 -0.18
C THR A 29 -4.75 -0.24 1.29
N THR A 30 -5.96 0.14 1.70
CA THR A 30 -6.25 0.45 3.10
C THR A 30 -6.07 -0.78 3.99
N PHE A 31 -6.61 -1.93 3.58
CA PHE A 31 -6.45 -3.19 4.31
C PHE A 31 -4.99 -3.64 4.35
N GLY A 32 -4.30 -3.59 3.21
CA GLY A 32 -2.88 -3.93 3.11
C GLY A 32 -2.02 -3.05 4.01
N TRP A 33 -2.30 -1.75 4.08
CA TRP A 33 -1.55 -0.81 4.92
C TRP A 33 -1.76 -1.06 6.41
N ILE A 34 -2.99 -1.39 6.82
CA ILE A 34 -3.30 -1.76 8.22
C ILE A 34 -2.60 -3.07 8.60
N LEU A 35 -2.71 -4.10 7.76
CA LEU A 35 -2.03 -5.40 7.98
C LEU A 35 -0.51 -5.24 7.99
N GLY A 36 0.04 -4.45 7.06
CA GLY A 36 1.45 -4.11 7.03
C GLY A 36 1.89 -3.42 8.33
N SER A 37 1.12 -2.44 8.82
CA SER A 37 1.41 -1.73 10.07
C SER A 37 1.44 -2.67 11.27
N LEU A 38 0.49 -3.60 11.36
CA LEU A 38 0.44 -4.60 12.43
C LEU A 38 1.62 -5.57 12.34
N ALA A 39 1.93 -6.06 11.13
CA ALA A 39 3.06 -6.96 10.90
C ALA A 39 4.39 -6.29 11.23
N PHE A 40 4.57 -5.03 10.83
CA PHE A 40 5.78 -4.26 11.09
C PHE A 40 5.94 -3.91 12.58
N SER A 41 4.84 -3.58 13.26
CA SER A 41 4.85 -3.39 14.71
C SER A 41 5.30 -4.66 15.43
N SER A 42 4.77 -5.83 15.04
CA SER A 42 5.22 -7.12 15.59
C SER A 42 6.71 -7.37 15.28
N TYR A 43 7.15 -7.08 14.05
CA TYR A 43 8.55 -7.22 13.64
C TYR A 43 9.49 -6.39 14.51
N ILE A 44 9.25 -5.08 14.68
CA ILE A 44 10.10 -4.22 15.53
C ILE A 44 10.12 -4.71 16.99
N ASN A 45 8.98 -5.13 17.54
CA ASN A 45 8.92 -5.63 18.92
C ASN A 45 9.79 -6.87 19.15
N HIS A 46 9.95 -7.74 18.14
CA HIS A 46 10.86 -8.89 18.22
C HIS A 46 12.33 -8.52 17.94
N PHE A 47 12.59 -7.38 17.28
CA PHE A 47 13.92 -6.92 16.88
C PHE A 47 14.63 -6.03 17.91
N GLY A 48 13.98 -5.65 19.01
CA GLY A 48 14.58 -4.79 20.05
C GLY A 48 15.89 -5.34 20.67
N SER A 49 16.13 -6.65 20.57
CA SER A 49 17.40 -7.29 20.98
C SER A 49 18.52 -7.16 19.94
N TYR A 50 18.21 -7.02 18.64
CA TYR A 50 19.20 -6.74 17.59
C TYR A 50 19.61 -5.26 17.54
N GLU A 51 18.70 -4.37 17.95
CA GLU A 51 18.96 -2.93 18.08
C GLU A 51 20.06 -2.63 19.12
N LEU A 52 20.24 -3.50 20.13
CA LEU A 52 21.34 -3.41 21.10
C LEU A 52 22.74 -3.61 20.50
N ILE A 53 22.85 -4.36 19.39
CA ILE A 53 24.14 -4.68 18.74
C ILE A 53 24.43 -3.69 17.60
N TYR A 54 23.40 -3.30 16.85
CA TYR A 54 23.53 -2.43 15.67
C TYR A 54 23.10 -0.97 15.91
N GLY A 55 22.55 -0.64 17.08
CA GLY A 55 22.16 0.71 17.47
C GLY A 55 21.27 1.39 16.41
N SER A 56 21.64 2.63 16.05
CA SER A 56 20.93 3.47 15.08
C SER A 56 20.84 2.87 13.66
N LEU A 57 21.75 1.97 13.27
CA LEU A 57 21.68 1.27 11.98
C LEU A 57 20.45 0.36 11.91
N GLY A 58 20.06 -0.28 13.03
CA GLY A 58 18.87 -1.12 13.11
C GLY A 58 17.59 -0.34 12.80
N GLY A 59 17.46 0.86 13.35
CA GLY A 59 16.33 1.76 13.08
C GLY A 59 16.24 2.20 11.61
N VAL A 60 17.39 2.50 10.97
CA VAL A 60 17.43 2.86 9.54
C VAL A 60 16.98 1.70 8.66
N PHE A 61 17.47 0.48 8.92
CA PHE A 61 17.04 -0.71 8.18
C PHE A 61 15.54 -1.00 8.37
N ALA A 62 15.04 -0.91 9.61
CA ALA A 62 13.62 -1.07 9.88
C ALA A 62 12.78 -0.04 9.10
N LEU A 63 13.22 1.21 9.04
CA LEU A 63 12.55 2.26 8.27
C LEU A 63 12.56 1.97 6.76
N ILE A 64 13.67 1.49 6.21
CA ILE A 64 13.76 1.09 4.80
C ILE A 64 12.80 -0.07 4.50
N VAL A 65 12.75 -1.09 5.35
CA VAL A 65 11.81 -2.21 5.22
C VAL A 65 10.37 -1.72 5.28
N TRP A 66 10.06 -0.81 6.19
CA TRP A 66 8.73 -0.21 6.31
C TRP A 66 8.31 0.53 5.05
N LEU A 67 9.20 1.38 4.52
CA LEU A 67 8.95 2.11 3.29
C LEU A 67 8.79 1.16 2.10
N TYR A 68 9.57 0.09 2.02
CA TYR A 68 9.48 -0.94 0.98
C TYR A 68 8.13 -1.67 1.00
N ILE A 69 7.68 -2.11 2.18
CA ILE A 69 6.36 -2.75 2.34
C ILE A 69 5.24 -1.76 1.97
N SER A 70 5.37 -0.51 2.42
CA SER A 70 4.39 0.54 2.12
C SER A 70 4.26 0.75 0.61
N THR A 71 5.37 0.94 -0.11
CA THR A 71 5.35 1.17 -1.57
C THR A 71 4.79 -0.02 -2.34
N LEU A 72 5.07 -1.25 -1.92
CA LEU A 72 4.45 -2.45 -2.50
C LEU A 72 2.92 -2.44 -2.36
N ILE A 73 2.40 -2.10 -1.18
CA ILE A 73 0.95 -2.03 -0.94
C ILE A 73 0.29 -0.96 -1.82
N PHE A 74 0.95 0.18 -1.99
CA PHE A 74 0.47 1.24 -2.90
C PHE A 74 0.47 0.80 -4.35
N LEU A 75 1.55 0.18 -4.81
CA LEU A 75 1.70 -0.25 -6.20
C LEU A 75 0.68 -1.34 -6.56
N LEU A 76 0.53 -2.34 -5.69
CA LEU A 76 -0.42 -3.44 -5.86
C LEU A 76 -1.88 -2.95 -5.89
N GLY A 77 -2.25 -2.03 -4.99
CA GLY A 77 -3.56 -1.41 -5.07
C GLY A 77 -3.75 -0.69 -6.40
N GLY A 78 -2.72 0.01 -6.89
CA GLY A 78 -2.77 0.77 -8.14
C GLY A 78 -3.03 -0.13 -9.33
N GLU A 79 -2.33 -1.26 -9.42
CA GLU A 79 -2.54 -2.28 -10.45
C GLU A 79 -3.93 -2.91 -10.37
N LEU A 80 -4.43 -3.20 -9.17
CA LEU A 80 -5.79 -3.75 -8.99
C LEU A 80 -6.88 -2.81 -9.53
N ASN A 81 -6.71 -1.50 -9.36
CA ASN A 81 -7.62 -0.51 -9.94
C ASN A 81 -7.60 -0.57 -11.49
N VAL A 82 -6.43 -0.74 -12.09
CA VAL A 82 -6.29 -0.87 -13.55
C VAL A 82 -6.87 -2.18 -14.07
N ILE A 83 -6.59 -3.31 -13.39
CA ILE A 83 -7.10 -4.64 -13.79
C ILE A 83 -8.62 -4.66 -13.75
N SER A 84 -9.22 -4.19 -12.65
CA SER A 84 -10.68 -4.15 -12.51
C SER A 84 -11.33 -3.32 -13.62
N SER A 85 -10.73 -2.19 -14.01
CA SER A 85 -11.22 -1.37 -15.13
C SER A 85 -11.09 -2.02 -16.51
N ASN A 86 -10.07 -2.87 -16.72
CA ASN A 86 -9.88 -3.58 -17.99
C ASN A 86 -10.82 -4.78 -18.13
N LEU A 87 -11.21 -5.41 -17.02
CA LEU A 87 -12.18 -6.51 -17.02
C LEU A 87 -13.60 -6.02 -17.39
N ASP A 88 -14.06 -4.87 -16.86
CA ASP A 88 -15.36 -4.28 -17.24
C ASP A 88 -15.43 -3.86 -18.72
N LYS A 89 -14.28 -3.48 -19.32
CA LYS A 89 -14.22 -3.19 -20.76
C LYS A 89 -14.32 -4.43 -21.64
N LYS A 90 -13.90 -5.58 -21.13
CA LYS A 90 -13.89 -6.84 -21.88
C LYS A 90 -15.25 -7.52 -21.89
N ASP A 91 -16.07 -7.32 -20.86
CA ASP A 91 -17.46 -7.81 -20.78
C ASP A 91 -18.47 -6.99 -21.61
N LYS A 92 -18.05 -5.82 -22.13
CA LYS A 92 -18.89 -4.94 -22.98
C LYS A 92 -18.60 -5.08 -24.50
N LEU A 93 -17.69 -5.98 -24.88
CA LEU A 93 -17.32 -6.32 -26.26
C LEU A 93 -17.83 -7.72 -26.59
#